data_AF-A0A8H7BSC2-F1
#
_entry.id   AF-A0A8H7BSC2-F1
#
_cell.length_a   1.000
_cell.length_b   1.000
_cell.length_c   1.000
_cell.angle_alpha   90.00
_cell.angle_beta   90.00
_cell.angle_gamma   90.00
#
_symmetry.space_group_name_H-M   'P 1'
#
loop_
_entity.id
_entity.type
_entity.pdbx_description
1 polymer ?
#
loop_
_entity_poly.entity_id
_entity_poly.type
_entity_poly.pdbx_seq_one_letter_code
_entity_poly.pdbx_strand_id
1 'polypeptide(L)'
;MLCEWALCESIKNSDETMSLKWARTSYAELRPYRYDSAQGVIEFRTTRQERLPRDCQWLTPRFTMWEKPVIIDTSLPVKDQALVMFHLGFNPALEVRYDLPDDDQEPGLPRFIGDKSFILELTKHDNDSWHILSAHVSLSWIFFGISSKVMLNPIYPDRYERLCNELMYRGKTPSLPYSLPESALRYLTIEYPQRDDFPENLMVGTPSQTRLWQMQEALESVNLDPLLVWKYGIVKAYIAGKSSIAKEEILQKIEASEADWEKQRERLIQHSCLIVDSK
;
A
#
# COMPACT_ATOMS: atom_id res chain seq x y z
N MET A 1 -12.50 7.19 20.02
CA MET A 1 -13.86 7.01 19.49
C MET A 1 -14.50 8.30 18.99
N LEU A 2 -14.88 9.29 19.83
CA LEU A 2 -15.58 10.50 19.35
C LEU A 2 -14.85 11.26 18.22
N CYS A 3 -13.53 11.46 18.35
CA CYS A 3 -12.72 12.18 17.36
C CYS A 3 -12.60 11.43 16.02
N GLU A 4 -12.63 10.10 16.05
CA GLU A 4 -12.44 9.24 14.88
C GLU A 4 -13.72 9.15 14.04
N TRP A 5 -14.87 9.05 14.73
CA TRP A 5 -16.17 9.20 14.10
C TRP A 5 -16.33 10.61 13.50
N ALA A 6 -15.97 11.65 14.25
CA ALA A 6 -16.03 13.03 13.76
C ALA A 6 -15.11 13.26 12.53
N LEU A 7 -13.94 12.60 12.47
CA LEU A 7 -13.08 12.62 11.30
C LEU A 7 -13.71 11.90 10.10
N CYS A 8 -14.37 10.74 10.30
CA CYS A 8 -15.08 10.06 9.20
C CYS A 8 -16.24 10.91 8.66
N GLU A 9 -17.02 11.54 9.54
CA GLU A 9 -18.07 12.48 9.13
C GLU A 9 -17.50 13.74 8.48
N SER A 10 -16.34 14.25 8.93
CA SER A 10 -15.63 15.33 8.24
C SER A 10 -15.26 14.93 6.81
N ILE A 11 -14.65 13.75 6.63
CA ILE A 11 -14.25 13.19 5.32
C ILE A 11 -15.46 13.03 4.38
N LYS A 12 -16.61 12.58 4.89
CA LYS A 12 -17.87 12.52 4.14
C LYS A 12 -18.38 13.89 3.70
N ASN A 13 -18.28 14.89 4.58
CA ASN A 13 -18.81 16.24 4.34
C ASN A 13 -17.89 17.11 3.47
N SER A 14 -16.61 16.74 3.30
CA SER A 14 -15.63 17.48 2.50
C SER A 14 -15.44 16.96 1.07
N ASP A 15 -16.33 16.08 0.58
CA ASP A 15 -16.22 15.43 -0.74
C ASP A 15 -14.88 14.68 -0.99
N GLU A 16 -14.18 14.29 0.09
CA GLU A 16 -12.92 13.56 0.00
C GLU A 16 -13.19 12.09 -0.39
N THR A 17 -12.41 11.57 -1.33
CA THR A 17 -12.65 10.26 -1.94
C THR A 17 -11.37 9.44 -2.06
N MET A 18 -11.54 8.13 -2.20
CA MET A 18 -10.46 7.23 -2.54
C MET A 18 -10.57 6.85 -4.02
N SER A 19 -9.50 7.02 -4.77
CA SER A 19 -9.38 6.55 -6.15
C SER A 19 -8.50 5.29 -6.23
N LEU A 20 -8.92 4.29 -6.98
CA LEU A 20 -8.11 3.10 -7.29
C LEU A 20 -7.62 3.24 -8.73
N LYS A 21 -6.33 3.52 -8.93
CA LYS A 21 -5.73 3.77 -10.25
C LYS A 21 -5.05 2.50 -10.79
N TRP A 22 -5.32 2.16 -12.06
CA TRP A 22 -4.61 1.12 -12.82
C TRP A 22 -3.89 1.67 -14.06
N ALA A 23 -4.24 2.88 -14.50
CA ALA A 23 -3.56 3.60 -15.56
C ALA A 23 -3.48 5.10 -15.24
N ARG A 24 -2.77 5.87 -16.07
CA ARG A 24 -2.54 7.31 -15.85
C ARG A 24 -3.84 8.13 -15.74
N THR A 25 -4.87 7.74 -16.49
CA THR A 25 -6.17 8.43 -16.58
C THR A 25 -7.36 7.57 -16.17
N SER A 26 -7.12 6.31 -15.79
CA SER A 26 -8.18 5.33 -15.52
C SER A 26 -8.18 4.93 -14.05
N TYR A 27 -9.30 5.18 -13.39
CA TYR A 27 -9.48 4.96 -11.98
C TYR A 27 -10.95 4.71 -11.63
N ALA A 28 -11.20 4.06 -10.50
CA ALA A 28 -12.51 3.94 -9.88
C ALA A 28 -12.59 4.85 -8.65
N GLU A 29 -13.69 5.60 -8.49
CA GLU A 29 -13.95 6.43 -7.30
C GLU A 29 -14.75 5.64 -6.26
N LEU A 30 -14.26 5.65 -5.02
CA LEU A 30 -14.97 5.12 -3.86
C LEU A 30 -15.16 6.24 -2.83
N ARG A 31 -16.38 6.32 -2.30
CA ARG A 31 -16.77 7.32 -1.30
C ARG A 31 -16.83 6.71 0.10
N PRO A 32 -16.52 7.51 1.15
CA PRO A 32 -16.64 7.07 2.53
C PRO A 32 -18.09 6.67 2.85
N TYR A 33 -18.30 5.44 3.31
CA TYR A 33 -19.62 4.88 3.60
C TYR A 33 -19.92 4.88 5.10
N ARG A 34 -19.08 4.20 5.91
CA ARG A 34 -19.22 4.15 7.37
C ARG A 34 -17.88 3.99 8.08
N TYR A 35 -17.89 4.28 9.38
CA TYR A 35 -16.80 3.97 10.31
C TYR A 35 -17.25 2.87 11.27
N ASP A 36 -16.47 1.79 11.34
CA ASP A 36 -16.57 0.75 12.35
C ASP A 36 -15.70 1.15 13.55
N SER A 37 -16.33 1.71 14.59
CA SER A 37 -15.66 2.14 15.80
C SER A 37 -15.16 0.99 16.69
N ALA A 38 -15.62 -0.25 16.47
CA ALA A 38 -15.15 -1.41 17.21
C ALA A 38 -13.82 -1.94 16.66
N GLN A 39 -13.53 -1.68 15.37
CA GLN A 39 -12.33 -2.17 14.69
C GLN A 39 -11.41 -1.06 14.16
N GLY A 40 -11.82 0.21 14.26
CA GLY A 40 -11.04 1.37 13.82
C GLY A 40 -10.98 1.55 12.30
N VAL A 41 -11.99 1.05 11.58
CA VAL A 41 -11.96 0.90 10.10
C VAL A 41 -12.92 1.87 9.44
N ILE A 42 -12.48 2.56 8.39
CA ILE A 42 -13.37 3.28 7.47
C ILE A 42 -13.62 2.39 6.26
N GLU A 43 -14.90 2.13 5.99
CA GLU A 43 -15.35 1.46 4.77
C GLU A 43 -15.65 2.50 3.69
N PHE A 44 -15.00 2.36 2.55
CA PHE A 44 -15.25 3.07 1.30
C PHE A 44 -16.01 2.15 0.35
N ARG A 45 -16.98 2.69 -0.40
CA ARG A 45 -17.75 1.95 -1.41
C ARG A 45 -17.76 2.68 -2.73
N THR A 46 -17.80 1.92 -3.82
CA THR A 46 -18.01 2.52 -5.14
C THR A 46 -19.43 3.06 -5.29
N THR A 47 -19.59 4.19 -5.99
CA THR A 47 -20.90 4.80 -6.29
C THR A 47 -21.53 4.24 -7.56
N ARG A 48 -20.77 3.47 -8.35
CA ARG A 48 -21.15 2.88 -9.64
C ARG A 48 -20.62 1.45 -9.71
N GLN A 49 -21.13 0.62 -10.61
CA GLN A 49 -20.49 -0.67 -10.86
C GLN A 49 -19.23 -0.47 -11.73
N GLU A 50 -18.15 -0.05 -11.10
CA GLU A 50 -16.85 0.12 -11.77
C GLU A 50 -16.24 -1.24 -12.11
N ARG A 51 -15.93 -1.42 -13.40
CA ARG A 51 -15.31 -2.62 -13.96
C ARG A 51 -13.85 -2.33 -14.30
N LEU A 52 -12.94 -3.14 -13.78
CA LEU A 52 -11.55 -3.09 -14.20
C LEU A 52 -11.41 -3.70 -15.61
N PRO A 53 -10.51 -3.18 -16.45
CA PRO A 53 -10.12 -3.82 -17.71
C PRO A 53 -9.59 -5.24 -17.49
N ARG A 54 -9.75 -6.11 -18.49
CA ARG A 54 -9.24 -7.51 -18.45
C ARG A 54 -7.72 -7.60 -18.33
N ASP A 55 -7.01 -6.60 -18.85
CA ASP A 55 -5.55 -6.47 -18.79
C ASP A 55 -5.06 -5.76 -17.53
N CYS A 56 -5.95 -5.41 -16.60
CA CYS A 56 -5.59 -4.85 -15.31
C CYS A 56 -4.86 -5.91 -14.47
N GLN A 57 -3.61 -5.65 -14.11
CA GLN A 57 -2.78 -6.56 -13.31
C GLN A 57 -2.56 -6.08 -11.87
N TRP A 58 -2.78 -4.80 -11.60
CA TRP A 58 -2.48 -4.18 -10.29
C TRP A 58 -3.32 -2.92 -10.07
N LEU A 59 -3.44 -2.51 -8.82
CA LEU A 59 -4.09 -1.26 -8.40
C LEU A 59 -3.20 -0.47 -7.44
N THR A 60 -3.23 0.85 -7.59
CA THR A 60 -2.68 1.83 -6.63
C THR A 60 -3.82 2.64 -6.03
N PRO A 61 -4.16 2.45 -4.75
CA PRO A 61 -5.11 3.31 -4.07
C PRO A 61 -4.49 4.69 -3.79
N ARG A 62 -5.31 5.73 -3.85
CA ARG A 62 -4.94 7.10 -3.50
C ARG A 62 -6.10 7.78 -2.82
N PHE A 63 -5.84 8.49 -1.74
CA PHE A 63 -6.81 9.36 -1.09
C PHE A 63 -6.59 10.82 -1.51
N THR A 64 -7.66 11.58 -1.74
CA THR A 64 -7.58 12.95 -2.27
C THR A 64 -6.75 13.90 -1.40
N MET A 65 -6.78 13.76 -0.08
CA MET A 65 -5.94 14.53 0.87
C MET A 65 -4.42 14.32 0.72
N TRP A 66 -3.95 13.32 -0.05
CA TRP A 66 -2.53 13.02 -0.20
C TRP A 66 -1.82 13.82 -1.30
N GLU A 67 -2.57 14.46 -2.20
CA GLU A 67 -2.00 15.20 -3.33
C GLU A 67 -1.53 16.60 -2.90
N LYS A 68 -0.39 16.65 -2.17
CA LYS A 68 0.33 17.89 -1.85
C LYS A 68 1.38 18.20 -2.94
N PRO A 69 1.32 19.35 -3.64
CA PRO A 69 2.34 19.72 -4.60
C PRO A 69 3.64 20.11 -3.87
N VAL A 70 4.78 19.56 -4.31
CA VAL A 70 6.09 20.05 -3.89
C VAL A 70 6.40 21.32 -4.67
N ILE A 71 6.53 22.44 -3.95
CA ILE A 71 6.93 23.72 -4.51
C ILE A 71 8.45 23.78 -4.51
N ILE A 72 9.02 24.06 -5.68
CA ILE A 72 10.47 24.05 -5.94
C ILE A 72 10.88 25.44 -6.38
N ASP A 73 11.98 25.94 -5.82
CA ASP A 73 12.59 27.15 -6.35
C ASP A 73 13.14 26.89 -7.77
N THR A 74 12.51 27.54 -8.74
CA THR A 74 12.91 27.50 -10.15
C THR A 74 14.27 28.16 -10.42
N SER A 75 14.85 28.88 -9.45
CA SER A 75 16.21 29.43 -9.56
C SER A 75 17.31 28.38 -9.36
N LEU A 76 16.99 27.21 -8.78
CA LEU A 76 17.94 26.11 -8.65
C LEU A 76 18.38 25.58 -10.02
N PRO A 77 19.62 25.05 -10.17
CA PRO A 77 20.00 24.29 -11.35
C PRO A 77 19.04 23.13 -11.61
N VAL A 78 18.76 22.82 -12.89
CA VAL A 78 17.80 21.74 -13.27
C VAL A 78 18.13 20.40 -12.62
N LYS A 79 19.41 20.08 -12.42
CA LYS A 79 19.86 18.88 -11.68
C LYS A 79 19.37 18.89 -10.23
N ASP A 80 19.50 20.02 -9.56
CA ASP A 80 19.12 20.20 -8.15
C ASP A 80 17.60 20.20 -8.01
N GLN A 81 16.87 20.84 -8.94
CA GLN A 81 15.40 20.74 -9.02
C GLN A 81 14.93 19.27 -9.19
N ALA A 82 15.58 18.51 -10.07
CA ALA A 82 15.25 17.10 -10.27
C ALA A 82 15.55 16.24 -9.04
N LEU A 83 16.64 16.52 -8.32
CA LEU A 83 16.97 15.83 -7.07
C LEU A 83 15.95 16.16 -5.96
N VAL A 84 15.54 17.42 -5.84
CA VAL A 84 14.46 17.86 -4.95
C VAL A 84 13.14 17.17 -5.29
N MET A 85 12.73 17.11 -6.57
CA MET A 85 11.54 16.35 -6.99
C MET A 85 11.64 14.88 -6.58
N PHE A 86 12.79 14.25 -6.82
CA PHE A 86 12.95 12.82 -6.62
C PHE A 86 12.97 12.41 -5.14
N HIS A 87 13.53 13.25 -4.25
CA HIS A 87 13.62 12.94 -2.82
C HIS A 87 12.47 13.55 -1.98
N LEU A 88 12.01 14.77 -2.26
CA LEU A 88 10.93 15.43 -1.49
C LEU A 88 9.54 15.21 -2.11
N GLY A 89 9.45 14.97 -3.42
CA GLY A 89 8.20 14.62 -4.10
C GLY A 89 7.83 13.14 -3.98
N PHE A 90 8.69 12.32 -3.38
CA PHE A 90 8.38 10.92 -3.12
C PHE A 90 7.42 10.79 -1.93
N ASN A 91 6.21 10.32 -2.20
CA ASN A 91 5.26 9.87 -1.19
C ASN A 91 4.99 8.37 -1.42
N PRO A 92 5.44 7.48 -0.51
CA PRO A 92 5.28 6.03 -0.71
C PRO A 92 3.83 5.62 -0.87
N ALA A 93 2.89 6.27 -0.17
CA ALA A 93 1.46 5.95 -0.24
C ALA A 93 0.86 6.17 -1.64
N LEU A 94 1.42 7.08 -2.45
CA LEU A 94 0.99 7.32 -3.83
C LEU A 94 1.56 6.30 -4.84
N GLU A 95 2.48 5.44 -4.41
CA GLU A 95 3.28 4.53 -5.24
C GLU A 95 3.12 3.04 -4.88
N VAL A 96 2.47 2.70 -3.75
CA VAL A 96 2.14 1.31 -3.39
C VAL A 96 1.28 0.67 -4.48
N ARG A 97 1.53 -0.61 -4.75
CA ARG A 97 0.77 -1.42 -5.71
C ARG A 97 0.36 -2.73 -5.08
N TYR A 98 -0.88 -3.12 -5.35
CA TYR A 98 -1.42 -4.44 -5.01
C TYR A 98 -1.69 -5.17 -6.32
N ASP A 99 -1.01 -6.29 -6.53
CA ASP A 99 -1.25 -7.18 -7.66
C ASP A 99 -2.67 -7.78 -7.54
N LEU A 100 -3.38 -7.95 -8.65
CA LEU A 100 -4.69 -8.60 -8.68
C LEU A 100 -4.54 -10.13 -8.57
N PRO A 101 -5.58 -10.86 -8.10
CA PRO A 101 -5.54 -12.32 -8.02
C PRO A 101 -5.44 -12.98 -9.41
N ASP A 102 -4.80 -14.14 -9.48
CA ASP A 102 -4.72 -14.95 -10.69
C ASP A 102 -6.11 -15.42 -11.17
N ASP A 103 -6.20 -15.65 -12.48
CA ASP A 103 -7.48 -15.77 -13.20
C ASP A 103 -8.21 -17.13 -12.98
N ASP A 104 -7.49 -18.12 -12.45
CA ASP A 104 -7.90 -19.53 -12.29
C ASP A 104 -8.96 -19.78 -11.20
N GLN A 105 -9.56 -18.74 -10.61
CA GLN A 105 -10.47 -18.88 -9.47
C GLN A 105 -11.96 -18.66 -9.82
N GLU A 106 -12.84 -19.37 -9.13
CA GLU A 106 -14.29 -19.40 -9.39
C GLU A 106 -14.96 -17.99 -9.41
N PRO A 107 -15.76 -17.67 -10.45
CA PRO A 107 -16.53 -16.43 -10.53
C PRO A 107 -17.53 -16.24 -9.38
N GLY A 108 -17.98 -14.99 -9.17
CA GLY A 108 -19.04 -14.63 -8.24
C GLY A 108 -18.64 -14.59 -6.75
N LEU A 109 -17.62 -15.35 -6.33
CA LEU A 109 -17.12 -15.32 -4.96
C LEU A 109 -16.24 -14.07 -4.69
N PRO A 110 -16.33 -13.44 -3.50
CA PRO A 110 -15.45 -12.33 -3.11
C PRO A 110 -13.96 -12.70 -3.12
N ARG A 111 -13.11 -11.73 -3.44
CA ARG A 111 -11.65 -11.78 -3.38
C ARG A 111 -11.13 -10.55 -2.68
N PHE A 112 -9.94 -10.69 -2.09
CA PHE A 112 -9.33 -9.66 -1.28
C PHE A 112 -7.89 -9.45 -1.73
N ILE A 113 -7.48 -8.19 -1.88
CA ILE A 113 -6.08 -7.79 -2.02
C ILE A 113 -5.80 -6.67 -1.02
N GLY A 114 -4.57 -6.57 -0.53
CA GLY A 114 -4.22 -5.50 0.39
C GLY A 114 -2.96 -5.78 1.20
N ASP A 115 -2.87 -5.08 2.34
CA ASP A 115 -1.88 -5.30 3.40
C ASP A 115 -2.58 -5.24 4.76
N LYS A 116 -1.84 -5.03 5.85
CA LYS A 116 -2.40 -4.91 7.20
C LYS A 116 -3.36 -3.74 7.37
N SER A 117 -3.15 -2.63 6.69
CA SER A 117 -3.80 -1.33 6.93
C SER A 117 -4.84 -0.94 5.88
N PHE A 118 -4.84 -1.65 4.75
CA PHE A 118 -5.73 -1.48 3.61
C PHE A 118 -6.13 -2.84 3.07
N ILE A 119 -7.43 -3.09 2.87
CA ILE A 119 -7.91 -4.25 2.11
C ILE A 119 -9.00 -3.79 1.15
N LEU A 120 -8.88 -4.22 -0.11
CA LEU A 120 -9.86 -4.06 -1.17
C LEU A 120 -10.64 -5.36 -1.38
N GLU A 121 -11.97 -5.27 -1.41
CA GLU A 121 -12.88 -6.35 -1.76
C GLU A 121 -13.29 -6.26 -3.24
N LEU A 122 -13.14 -7.38 -3.95
CA LEU A 122 -13.38 -7.53 -5.37
C LEU A 122 -14.28 -8.74 -5.65
N THR A 123 -14.95 -8.76 -6.79
CA THR A 123 -15.61 -9.98 -7.33
C THR A 123 -15.28 -10.15 -8.81
N LYS A 124 -15.07 -11.40 -9.24
CA LYS A 124 -14.88 -11.72 -10.67
C LYS A 124 -16.24 -12.02 -11.30
N HIS A 125 -16.57 -11.35 -12.40
CA HIS A 125 -17.78 -11.61 -13.19
C HIS A 125 -17.45 -12.48 -14.41
N ASP A 126 -18.42 -13.24 -14.93
CA ASP A 126 -18.34 -14.19 -16.07
C ASP A 126 -17.63 -13.72 -17.36
N ASN A 127 -17.31 -12.43 -17.48
CA ASN A 127 -16.58 -11.84 -18.59
C ASN A 127 -15.09 -11.61 -18.26
N ASP A 128 -14.53 -12.29 -17.26
CA ASP A 128 -13.18 -12.10 -16.71
C ASP A 128 -12.84 -10.64 -16.35
N SER A 129 -13.86 -9.92 -15.87
CA SER A 129 -13.73 -8.53 -15.41
C SER A 129 -13.91 -8.47 -13.89
N TRP A 130 -12.93 -7.88 -13.20
CA TRP A 130 -13.03 -7.57 -11.78
C TRP A 130 -13.98 -6.39 -11.53
N HIS A 131 -14.92 -6.59 -10.62
CA HIS A 131 -15.77 -5.56 -10.04
C HIS A 131 -15.25 -5.18 -8.66
N ILE A 132 -15.14 -3.89 -8.37
CA ILE A 132 -14.82 -3.39 -7.04
C ILE A 132 -16.09 -3.33 -6.19
N LEU A 133 -16.05 -3.88 -4.97
CA LEU A 133 -17.17 -3.82 -4.01
C LEU A 133 -16.94 -2.73 -2.97
N SER A 134 -15.89 -2.90 -2.17
CA SER A 134 -15.60 -2.06 -0.99
C SER A 134 -14.08 -1.96 -0.79
N ALA A 135 -13.63 -0.97 -0.03
CA ALA A 135 -12.28 -0.91 0.50
C ALA A 135 -12.30 -0.51 1.97
N HIS A 136 -11.52 -1.20 2.79
CA HIS A 136 -11.47 -1.05 4.24
C HIS A 136 -10.09 -0.54 4.63
N VAL A 137 -10.02 0.59 5.32
CA VAL A 137 -8.75 1.25 5.66
C VAL A 137 -8.69 1.65 7.14
N SER A 138 -7.51 1.59 7.75
CA SER A 138 -7.27 2.13 9.08
C SER A 138 -7.04 3.65 9.02
N LEU A 139 -7.30 4.37 10.11
CA LEU A 139 -6.99 5.80 10.18
C LEU A 139 -5.49 6.09 9.96
N SER A 140 -4.61 5.22 10.43
CA SER A 140 -3.17 5.32 10.17
C SER A 140 -2.84 5.25 8.67
N TRP A 141 -3.63 4.54 7.86
CA TRP A 141 -3.44 4.51 6.40
C TRP A 141 -3.72 5.89 5.79
N ILE A 142 -4.82 6.54 6.19
CA ILE A 142 -5.15 7.91 5.74
C ILE A 142 -4.02 8.89 6.14
N PHE A 143 -3.52 8.81 7.37
CA PHE A 143 -2.44 9.69 7.82
C PHE A 143 -1.06 9.35 7.20
N PHE A 144 -0.82 8.10 6.82
CA PHE A 144 0.44 7.66 6.20
C PHE A 144 0.72 8.33 4.86
N GLY A 145 -0.31 8.56 4.03
CA GLY A 145 -0.14 9.36 2.82
C GLY A 145 -0.05 10.87 3.03
N ILE A 146 -0.26 11.37 4.25
CA ILE A 146 0.06 12.75 4.66
C ILE A 146 1.50 12.81 5.21
N SER A 147 1.96 11.75 5.88
CA SER A 147 3.31 11.62 6.43
C SER A 147 3.73 10.14 6.51
N SER A 148 4.74 9.75 5.74
CA SER A 148 5.28 8.38 5.70
C SER A 148 5.88 7.90 7.04
N LYS A 149 6.05 8.81 8.01
CA LYS A 149 6.50 8.51 9.38
C LYS A 149 5.39 7.91 10.25
N VAL A 150 4.13 7.94 9.80
CA VAL A 150 3.01 7.35 10.55
C VAL A 150 3.09 5.82 10.47
N MET A 151 3.12 5.18 11.63
CA MET A 151 3.10 3.72 11.70
C MET A 151 1.73 3.18 11.25
N LEU A 152 1.73 2.30 10.25
CA LEU A 152 0.52 1.63 9.75
C LEU A 152 0.01 0.59 10.77
N ASN A 153 -1.14 0.86 11.37
CA ASN A 153 -1.87 -0.06 12.23
C ASN A 153 -2.72 -1.04 11.40
N PRO A 154 -2.89 -2.29 11.87
CA PRO A 154 -3.76 -3.25 11.21
C PRO A 154 -5.23 -2.82 11.28
N ILE A 155 -5.99 -3.09 10.22
CA ILE A 155 -7.45 -3.19 10.30
C ILE A 155 -7.83 -4.54 10.94
N TYR A 156 -8.89 -4.57 11.75
CA TYR A 156 -9.34 -5.78 12.47
C TYR A 156 -8.24 -6.43 13.35
N PRO A 157 -7.67 -5.70 14.33
CA PRO A 157 -6.55 -6.16 15.14
C PRO A 157 -6.81 -7.52 15.82
N ASP A 158 -8.04 -7.77 16.28
CA ASP A 158 -8.41 -9.03 16.96
C ASP A 158 -8.29 -10.25 16.03
N ARG A 159 -8.47 -10.06 14.71
CA ARG A 159 -8.30 -11.14 13.71
C ARG A 159 -6.84 -11.44 13.45
N TYR A 160 -6.00 -10.40 13.40
CA TYR A 160 -4.54 -10.55 13.33
C TYR A 160 -4.01 -11.30 14.56
N GLU A 161 -4.47 -10.95 15.76
CA GLU A 161 -4.06 -11.64 16.99
C GLU A 161 -4.47 -13.12 16.99
N ARG A 162 -5.73 -13.43 16.61
CA ARG A 162 -6.21 -14.82 16.48
C ARG A 162 -5.37 -15.64 15.50
N LEU A 163 -5.06 -15.09 14.32
CA LEU A 163 -4.21 -15.76 13.32
C LEU A 163 -2.81 -16.05 13.87
N CYS A 164 -2.17 -15.05 14.49
CA CYS A 164 -0.83 -15.20 15.07
C CYS A 164 -0.81 -16.31 16.14
N ASN A 165 -1.83 -16.38 16.99
CA ASN A 165 -1.95 -17.40 18.03
C ASN A 165 -2.11 -18.82 17.44
N GLU A 166 -2.93 -19.00 16.40
CA GLU A 166 -3.10 -20.30 15.72
C GLU A 166 -1.82 -20.75 14.99
N LEU A 167 -1.09 -19.82 14.35
CA LEU A 167 0.20 -20.11 13.71
C LEU A 167 1.25 -20.56 14.74
N MET A 168 1.33 -19.88 15.89
CA MET A 168 2.21 -20.28 17.00
C MET A 168 1.84 -21.67 17.55
N TYR A 169 0.55 -21.97 17.70
CA TYR A 169 0.09 -23.29 18.16
C TYR A 169 0.55 -24.42 17.22
N ARG A 170 0.61 -24.16 15.92
CA ARG A 170 1.11 -25.10 14.89
C ARG A 170 2.64 -25.13 14.76
N GLY A 171 3.38 -24.49 15.67
CA GLY A 171 4.84 -24.45 15.65
C GLY A 171 5.44 -23.60 14.52
N LYS A 172 4.62 -22.79 13.82
CA LYS A 172 5.10 -21.85 12.80
C LYS A 172 5.48 -20.55 13.50
N THR A 173 6.75 -20.15 13.42
CA THR A 173 7.23 -18.90 14.04
C THR A 173 6.64 -17.70 13.32
N PRO A 174 5.88 -16.81 14.00
CA PRO A 174 5.40 -15.58 13.40
C PRO A 174 6.51 -14.52 13.45
N SER A 175 7.54 -14.67 12.63
CA SER A 175 8.26 -13.50 12.12
C SER A 175 7.27 -12.75 11.24
N LEU A 176 6.57 -11.78 11.87
CA LEU A 176 5.31 -11.12 11.47
C LEU A 176 4.90 -11.35 10.01
N PRO A 177 3.71 -11.92 9.78
CA PRO A 177 3.38 -12.78 8.63
C PRO A 177 3.92 -12.22 7.30
N TYR A 178 4.85 -12.97 6.69
CA TYR A 178 5.72 -12.54 5.59
C TYR A 178 5.01 -11.76 4.46
N SER A 179 5.01 -10.42 4.56
CA SER A 179 4.59 -9.42 3.54
C SER A 179 3.16 -9.45 2.97
N LEU A 180 2.43 -10.57 3.08
CA LEU A 180 0.99 -10.76 2.82
C LEU A 180 0.37 -9.98 1.63
N PRO A 181 0.55 -10.43 0.37
CA PRO A 181 -0.59 -10.92 -0.47
C PRO A 181 -0.52 -12.45 -0.82
N GLU A 182 -1.24 -13.06 -1.79
CA GLU A 182 -2.60 -13.72 -1.73
C GLU A 182 -3.45 -13.45 -0.47
N SER A 183 -3.35 -12.23 0.00
CA SER A 183 -3.58 -11.86 1.38
C SER A 183 -4.10 -10.41 1.43
N ALA A 184 -4.41 -9.83 2.59
CA ALA A 184 -4.30 -10.37 3.96
C ALA A 184 -5.06 -11.72 4.11
N LEU A 185 -4.35 -12.83 4.35
CA LEU A 185 -4.68 -14.20 3.89
C LEU A 185 -6.17 -14.55 4.01
N ARG A 186 -6.85 -14.54 2.85
CA ARG A 186 -8.31 -14.64 2.68
C ARG A 186 -9.11 -13.88 3.75
N TYR A 187 -8.86 -12.58 3.79
CA TYR A 187 -9.37 -11.58 4.74
C TYR A 187 -9.17 -11.96 6.21
N LEU A 188 -7.98 -12.49 6.49
CA LEU A 188 -7.60 -13.19 7.72
C LEU A 188 -8.70 -14.08 8.27
N THR A 189 -9.25 -14.82 7.31
CA THR A 189 -10.04 -16.03 7.44
C THR A 189 -11.22 -15.83 8.37
N ILE A 190 -12.33 -15.41 7.74
CA ILE A 190 -13.70 -15.29 8.27
C ILE A 190 -14.17 -16.65 8.87
N GLU A 191 -13.62 -16.92 10.04
CA GLU A 191 -14.16 -17.55 11.25
C GLU A 191 -14.76 -18.97 11.08
N TYR A 192 -14.09 -19.76 10.23
CA TYR A 192 -13.74 -21.19 10.34
C TYR A 192 -14.74 -22.22 10.94
N PRO A 193 -15.23 -23.20 10.15
CA PRO A 193 -16.03 -24.31 10.67
C PRO A 193 -15.25 -25.45 11.36
N GLN A 194 -14.04 -25.81 10.90
CA GLN A 194 -13.23 -26.91 11.47
C GLN A 194 -11.73 -26.63 11.46
N ARG A 195 -10.99 -27.29 12.37
CA ARG A 195 -9.55 -27.07 12.62
C ARG A 195 -8.61 -27.57 11.53
N ASP A 196 -9.04 -28.50 10.69
CA ASP A 196 -8.14 -29.20 9.76
C ASP A 196 -7.94 -28.44 8.43
N ASP A 197 -8.87 -27.57 8.05
CA ASP A 197 -8.83 -26.78 6.81
C ASP A 197 -7.99 -25.48 6.90
N PHE A 198 -7.03 -25.39 7.83
CA PHE A 198 -6.11 -24.24 7.84
C PHE A 198 -5.18 -24.34 6.62
N PRO A 199 -5.30 -23.47 5.60
CA PRO A 199 -4.66 -23.74 4.32
C PRO A 199 -3.15 -23.50 4.44
N GLU A 200 -2.35 -24.56 4.55
CA GLU A 200 -0.90 -24.42 4.72
C GLU A 200 -0.22 -23.79 3.49
N ASN A 201 -0.87 -23.90 2.34
CA ASN A 201 -0.54 -23.27 1.07
C ASN A 201 -0.72 -21.74 1.04
N LEU A 202 -1.56 -21.15 1.92
CA LEU A 202 -1.68 -19.69 2.05
C LEU A 202 -0.36 -19.02 2.45
N MET A 203 0.63 -19.76 2.95
CA MET A 203 1.93 -19.21 3.33
C MET A 203 2.91 -19.02 2.16
N VAL A 204 2.54 -19.38 0.92
CA VAL A 204 3.38 -19.22 -0.27
C VAL A 204 3.04 -17.90 -0.97
N GLY A 205 3.71 -16.82 -0.54
CA GLY A 205 3.63 -15.53 -1.24
C GLY A 205 4.07 -15.65 -2.70
N THR A 206 3.49 -14.83 -3.58
CA THR A 206 3.82 -14.86 -5.02
C THR A 206 5.29 -14.47 -5.25
N PRO A 207 5.89 -14.82 -6.40
CA PRO A 207 7.27 -14.44 -6.70
C PRO A 207 7.54 -12.93 -6.66
N SER A 208 6.55 -12.07 -6.94
CA SER A 208 6.68 -10.61 -6.78
C SER A 208 6.80 -10.21 -5.32
N GLN A 209 5.99 -10.83 -4.45
CA GLN A 209 5.92 -10.54 -3.01
C GLN A 209 7.17 -11.05 -2.28
N THR A 210 7.65 -12.24 -2.63
CA THR A 210 8.94 -12.75 -2.12
C THR A 210 10.08 -11.78 -2.47
N ARG A 211 10.11 -11.25 -3.69
CA ARG A 211 11.14 -10.26 -4.10
C ARG A 211 10.97 -8.90 -3.44
N LEU A 212 9.73 -8.44 -3.20
CA LEU A 212 9.44 -7.23 -2.42
C LEU A 212 10.00 -7.36 -1.00
N TRP A 213 9.64 -8.43 -0.28
CA TRP A 213 10.13 -8.70 1.07
C TRP A 213 11.66 -8.82 1.13
N GLN A 214 12.26 -9.62 0.24
CA GLN A 214 13.73 -9.76 0.15
C GLN A 214 14.47 -8.44 -0.09
N MET A 215 13.84 -7.46 -0.76
CA MET A 215 14.40 -6.14 -0.97
C MET A 215 14.16 -5.22 0.23
N GLN A 216 13.00 -5.32 0.90
CA GLN A 216 12.72 -4.58 2.14
C GLN A 216 13.71 -4.97 3.24
N GLU A 217 13.91 -6.26 3.51
CA GLU A 217 14.93 -6.72 4.47
C GLU A 217 16.35 -6.29 4.08
N ALA A 218 16.66 -6.29 2.78
CA ALA A 218 17.97 -5.84 2.29
C ALA A 218 18.20 -4.35 2.61
N LEU A 219 17.17 -3.49 2.44
CA LEU A 219 17.22 -2.07 2.83
C LEU A 219 17.36 -1.89 4.35
N GLU A 220 16.60 -2.65 5.15
CA GLU A 220 16.72 -2.62 6.61
C GLU A 220 18.13 -3.01 7.09
N SER A 221 18.74 -4.02 6.46
CA SER A 221 20.08 -4.50 6.81
C SER A 221 21.20 -3.46 6.63
N VAL A 222 20.96 -2.45 5.78
CA VAL A 222 21.85 -1.29 5.57
C VAL A 222 21.30 0.01 6.17
N ASN A 223 20.31 -0.09 7.07
CA ASN A 223 19.69 1.03 7.78
C ASN A 223 19.05 2.08 6.84
N LEU A 224 18.43 1.62 5.74
CA LEU A 224 17.63 2.43 4.83
C LEU A 224 16.13 2.15 5.02
N ASP A 225 15.29 3.12 4.64
CA ASP A 225 13.84 3.01 4.73
C ASP A 225 13.31 1.90 3.77
N PRO A 226 12.59 0.86 4.28
CA PRO A 226 11.99 -0.19 3.46
C PRO A 226 11.06 0.33 2.36
N LEU A 227 10.46 1.52 2.54
CA LEU A 227 9.53 2.12 1.60
C LEU A 227 10.21 2.63 0.33
N LEU A 228 11.56 2.72 0.29
CA LEU A 228 12.33 3.07 -0.91
C LEU A 228 12.12 2.08 -2.06
N VAL A 229 11.61 0.87 -1.80
CA VAL A 229 11.16 -0.06 -2.84
C VAL A 229 10.13 0.57 -3.80
N TRP A 230 9.33 1.52 -3.31
CA TRP A 230 8.35 2.26 -4.09
C TRP A 230 8.89 3.56 -4.70
N LYS A 231 10.12 3.96 -4.37
CA LYS A 231 10.78 5.15 -4.95
C LYS A 231 11.51 4.81 -6.25
N TYR A 232 12.30 3.75 -6.23
CA TYR A 232 13.24 3.44 -7.30
C TYR A 232 12.63 2.55 -8.39
N GLY A 233 12.61 3.04 -9.64
CA GLY A 233 12.09 2.29 -10.80
C GLY A 233 12.80 0.94 -11.04
N ILE A 234 14.11 0.87 -10.76
CA ILE A 234 14.89 -0.37 -10.82
C ILE A 234 14.41 -1.42 -9.80
N VAL A 235 13.97 -1.00 -8.61
CA VAL A 235 13.40 -1.90 -7.60
C VAL A 235 12.03 -2.42 -8.04
N LYS A 236 11.16 -1.52 -8.55
CA LYS A 236 9.87 -1.92 -9.14
C LYS A 236 10.05 -2.95 -10.26
N ALA A 237 11.09 -2.80 -11.09
CA ALA A 237 11.43 -3.77 -12.13
C ALA A 237 11.92 -5.11 -11.54
N TYR A 238 12.74 -5.10 -10.48
CA TYR A 238 13.18 -6.30 -9.77
C TYR A 238 12.01 -7.06 -9.13
N ILE A 239 11.13 -6.38 -8.40
CA ILE A 239 9.90 -6.93 -7.81
C ILE A 239 9.05 -7.60 -8.89
N ALA A 240 8.84 -6.92 -10.03
CA ALA A 240 8.11 -7.46 -11.17
C ALA A 240 8.81 -8.61 -11.93
N GLY A 241 10.03 -9.01 -11.54
CA GLY A 241 10.81 -10.06 -12.22
C GLY A 241 11.36 -9.62 -13.58
N LYS A 242 11.44 -8.30 -13.84
CA LYS A 242 11.83 -7.68 -15.12
C LYS A 242 13.21 -7.01 -15.07
N SER A 243 13.94 -7.12 -13.95
CA SER A 243 15.31 -6.65 -13.80
C SER A 243 16.32 -7.75 -14.17
N SER A 244 17.33 -7.40 -14.98
CA SER A 244 18.54 -8.22 -15.17
C SER A 244 19.63 -7.92 -14.14
N ILE A 245 19.41 -6.95 -13.25
CA ILE A 245 20.37 -6.46 -12.26
C ILE A 245 20.13 -7.20 -10.94
N ALA A 246 21.21 -7.71 -10.33
CA ALA A 246 21.18 -8.44 -9.07
C ALA A 246 20.74 -7.57 -7.88
N LYS A 247 20.12 -8.18 -6.86
CA LYS A 247 19.58 -7.49 -5.68
C LYS A 247 20.65 -6.65 -4.98
N GLU A 248 21.85 -7.19 -4.87
CA GLU A 248 23.01 -6.61 -4.19
C GLU A 248 23.52 -5.35 -4.92
N GLU A 249 23.53 -5.38 -6.27
CA GLU A 249 23.90 -4.22 -7.10
C GLU A 249 22.81 -3.13 -7.05
N ILE A 250 21.54 -3.52 -6.97
CA ILE A 250 20.42 -2.58 -6.74
C ILE A 250 20.59 -1.89 -5.39
N LEU A 251 20.90 -2.64 -4.33
CA LEU A 251 21.09 -2.11 -2.98
C LEU A 251 22.23 -1.08 -2.94
N GLN A 252 23.39 -1.40 -3.50
CA GLN A 252 24.53 -0.49 -3.60
C GLN A 252 24.19 0.82 -4.35
N LYS A 253 23.37 0.74 -5.40
CA LYS A 253 22.91 1.93 -6.15
C LYS A 253 21.97 2.81 -5.33
N ILE A 254 21.09 2.22 -4.51
CA ILE A 254 20.20 2.97 -3.62
C ILE A 254 21.02 3.63 -2.50
N GLU A 255 21.90 2.87 -1.84
CA GLU A 255 22.77 3.36 -0.77
C GLU A 255 23.61 4.56 -1.24
N ALA A 256 24.27 4.44 -2.40
CA ALA A 256 25.03 5.55 -2.99
C ALA A 256 24.16 6.77 -3.32
N SER A 257 22.92 6.56 -3.77
CA SER A 257 21.98 7.63 -4.14
C SER A 257 21.43 8.37 -2.91
N GLU A 258 21.02 7.66 -1.86
CA GLU A 258 20.57 8.29 -0.62
C GLU A 258 21.73 8.95 0.14
N ALA A 259 22.94 8.36 0.10
CA ALA A 259 24.13 8.97 0.70
C ALA A 259 24.63 10.22 -0.06
N ASP A 260 24.42 10.33 -1.37
CA ASP A 260 24.69 11.58 -2.12
C ASP A 260 23.62 12.65 -1.85
N TRP A 261 22.36 12.22 -1.68
CA TRP A 261 21.28 13.12 -1.27
C TRP A 261 21.50 13.71 0.12
N GLU A 262 21.81 12.91 1.14
CA GLU A 262 21.92 13.44 2.52
C GLU A 262 23.01 14.52 2.64
N LYS A 263 24.11 14.41 1.87
CA LYS A 263 25.16 15.44 1.78
C LYS A 263 24.67 16.77 1.20
N GLN A 264 23.61 16.74 0.38
CA GLN A 264 23.05 17.91 -0.31
C GLN A 264 21.73 18.38 0.31
N ARG A 265 21.11 17.55 1.15
CA ARG A 265 19.75 17.70 1.65
C ARG A 265 19.52 19.01 2.37
N GLU A 266 20.39 19.42 3.29
CA GLU A 266 20.23 20.68 4.04
C GLU A 266 20.27 21.90 3.11
N ARG A 267 21.22 21.95 2.19
CA ARG A 267 21.36 23.00 1.16
C ARG A 267 20.10 23.10 0.30
N LEU A 268 19.56 21.96 -0.13
CA LEU A 268 18.44 21.91 -1.08
C LEU A 268 17.08 22.10 -0.40
N ILE A 269 16.89 21.64 0.83
CA ILE A 269 15.66 21.88 1.60
C ILE A 269 15.45 23.38 1.86
N GLN A 270 16.51 24.15 2.12
CA GLN A 270 16.43 25.61 2.27
C GLN A 270 15.86 26.33 1.03
N HIS A 271 15.98 25.73 -0.15
CA HIS A 271 15.49 26.25 -1.43
C HIS A 271 14.20 25.54 -1.91
N SER A 272 13.55 24.76 -1.04
CA SER A 272 12.24 24.18 -1.32
C SER A 272 11.31 24.50 -0.18
N CYS A 273 10.21 25.19 -0.47
CA CYS A 273 9.17 25.46 0.52
C CYS A 273 8.42 24.16 0.85
N LEU A 274 9.01 23.34 1.71
CA LEU A 274 8.26 22.36 2.48
C LEU A 274 7.23 23.14 3.29
N ILE A 275 5.96 23.00 2.94
CA ILE A 275 4.84 23.57 3.69
C ILE A 275 4.76 22.81 5.03
N VAL A 276 5.50 23.32 6.02
CA VAL A 276 5.34 22.94 7.43
C VAL A 276 4.23 23.83 8.00
N ASP A 277 3.02 23.27 7.98
CA ASP A 277 1.81 23.60 8.72
C ASP A 277 1.43 25.07 9.02
N SER A 278 0.20 25.45 8.64
CA SER A 278 -0.83 25.87 9.62
C SER A 278 -2.14 26.36 8.98
N LYS A 279 -3.20 25.53 9.08
CA LYS A 279 -4.59 25.96 9.34
C LYS A 279 -5.30 24.85 10.12
#